data_AF-A0A212FNW0-F1
#
_entry.id   AF-A0A212FNW0-F1
#
_cell.length_a   1.000
_cell.length_b   1.000
_cell.length_c   1.000
_cell.angle_alpha   90.00
_cell.angle_beta   90.00
_cell.angle_gamma   90.00
#
_symmetry.space_group_name_H-M   'P 1'
#
loop_
_entity.id
_entity.type
_entity.pdbx_description
1 polymer ?
#
loop_
_entity_poly.entity_id
_entity_poly.type
_entity_poly.pdbx_seq_one_letter_code
_entity_poly.pdbx_strand_id
1 'polypeptide(L)'
;MFQMAEEFYTSMGLRPVPPEFWRGSLLARPADRSAQCTASAWDFCNRIDYRIKQCTEVTMQDLISTHHEMAHIQYYLQYSEQPQLFRDGANPG
;
A
#
# COMPACT_ATOMS: atom_id res chain seq x y z
N MET A 1 -10.07 -4.92 6.92
CA MET A 1 -8.77 -4.36 7.36
C MET A 1 -8.29 -3.29 6.42
N PHE A 2 -7.97 -3.60 5.15
CA PHE A 2 -7.55 -2.59 4.17
C PHE A 2 -8.57 -1.47 3.92
N GLN A 3 -9.87 -1.78 3.80
CA GLN A 3 -10.91 -0.76 3.65
C GLN A 3 -10.97 0.18 4.87
N MET A 4 -10.80 -0.35 6.09
CA MET A 4 -10.73 0.46 7.30
C MET A 4 -9.51 1.39 7.29
N ALA A 5 -8.36 0.91 6.80
CA ALA A 5 -7.17 1.76 6.63
C ALA A 5 -7.40 2.83 5.54
N GLU A 6 -8.05 2.50 4.42
CA GLU A 6 -8.43 3.49 3.40
C GLU A 6 -9.38 4.56 3.97
N GLU A 7 -10.41 4.15 4.71
CA GLU A 7 -11.34 5.05 5.39
C GLU A 7 -10.60 5.97 6.39
N PHE A 8 -9.64 5.43 7.15
CA PHE A 8 -8.82 6.23 8.06
C PHE A 8 -8.08 7.35 7.31
N TYR A 9 -7.38 7.03 6.22
CA TYR A 9 -6.63 8.04 5.46
C TYR A 9 -7.53 9.02 4.72
N THR A 10 -8.63 8.56 4.13
CA THR A 10 -9.58 9.44 3.45
C THR A 10 -10.34 10.34 4.43
N SER A 11 -10.58 9.91 5.68
CA SER A 11 -11.14 10.76 6.74
C SER A 11 -10.25 11.96 7.10
N MET A 12 -8.94 11.85 6.87
CA MET A 12 -7.97 12.94 7.04
C MET A 12 -7.82 13.82 5.78
N GLY A 13 -8.60 13.57 4.72
CA GLY A 13 -8.51 14.31 3.46
C GLY A 13 -7.39 13.84 2.53
N LEU A 14 -6.78 12.69 2.78
CA LEU A 14 -5.83 12.09 1.83
C LEU A 14 -6.56 11.40 0.66
N ARG A 15 -5.79 11.02 -0.36
CA ARG A 15 -6.33 10.45 -1.60
C ARG A 15 -6.83 9.02 -1.34
N PRO A 16 -7.99 8.61 -1.91
CA PRO A 16 -8.34 7.19 -1.94
C PRO A 16 -7.34 6.40 -2.77
N VAL A 17 -7.19 5.10 -2.52
CA VAL A 17 -6.32 4.27 -3.35
C VAL A 17 -6.99 3.99 -4.70
N PRO A 18 -6.23 3.91 -5.81
CA PRO A 18 -6.82 3.73 -7.13
C PRO A 18 -7.44 2.33 -7.28
N PRO A 19 -8.42 2.12 -8.18
CA PRO A 19 -9.01 0.80 -8.42
C PRO A 19 -8.00 -0.30 -8.76
N GLU A 20 -6.88 0.06 -9.39
CA GLU A 20 -5.75 -0.80 -9.72
C GLU A 20 -5.13 -1.43 -8.47
N PHE A 21 -5.08 -0.71 -7.35
CA PHE A 21 -4.57 -1.21 -6.08
C PHE A 21 -5.34 -2.45 -5.63
N TRP A 22 -6.67 -2.41 -5.66
CA TRP A 22 -7.53 -3.52 -5.24
C TRP A 22 -7.43 -4.73 -6.16
N ARG A 23 -7.24 -4.49 -7.47
CA ARG A 23 -7.11 -5.57 -8.46
C ARG A 23 -5.71 -6.20 -8.46
N GLY A 24 -4.68 -5.42 -8.18
CA GLY A 24 -3.27 -5.83 -8.33
C GLY A 24 -2.62 -6.34 -7.05
N SER A 25 -3.12 -5.97 -5.87
CA SER A 25 -2.51 -6.29 -4.58
C SER A 25 -2.75 -7.74 -4.15
N LEU A 26 -1.80 -8.29 -3.40
CA LEU A 26 -1.94 -9.56 -2.69
C LEU A 26 -2.25 -9.22 -1.23
N LEU A 27 -3.52 -9.27 -0.87
CA LEU A 27 -4.04 -8.87 0.45
C LEU A 27 -4.32 -10.07 1.37
N ALA A 28 -4.16 -11.29 0.87
CA ALA A 28 -4.32 -12.54 1.59
C ALA A 28 -3.40 -13.60 0.98
N ARG A 29 -3.05 -14.62 1.76
CA ARG A 29 -2.18 -15.70 1.27
C ARG A 29 -2.87 -16.46 0.12
N PRO A 30 -2.22 -16.59 -1.05
CA PRO A 30 -2.78 -17.37 -2.14
C PRO A 30 -2.75 -18.87 -1.80
N ALA A 31 -3.79 -19.60 -2.21
CA ALA A 31 -3.91 -21.04 -1.95
C ALA A 31 -3.18 -21.89 -3.01
N ASP A 32 -2.98 -21.35 -4.21
CA ASP A 32 -2.51 -22.04 -5.40
C ASP A 32 -0.99 -21.94 -5.63
N ARG A 33 -0.29 -21.07 -4.88
CA ARG A 33 1.13 -20.82 -5.08
C ARG A 33 1.84 -20.36 -3.80
N SER A 34 3.15 -20.58 -3.75
CA SER A 34 4.00 -19.98 -2.72
C SER A 34 4.16 -18.48 -2.97
N ALA A 35 4.08 -17.68 -1.90
CA ALA A 35 4.34 -16.24 -1.93
C ALA A 35 5.26 -15.86 -0.77
N GLN A 36 6.13 -14.88 -0.97
CA GLN A 36 6.89 -14.27 0.11
C GLN A 36 5.94 -13.42 0.96
N CYS A 37 5.73 -13.78 2.22
CA CYS A 37 4.69 -13.17 3.06
C CYS A 37 5.12 -11.92 3.84
N THR A 38 6.40 -11.52 3.78
CA THR A 38 6.86 -10.25 4.38
C THR A 38 6.07 -9.09 3.78
N ALA A 39 5.38 -8.33 4.63
CA ALA A 39 4.60 -7.16 4.20
C ALA A 39 5.48 -6.15 3.46
N SER A 40 4.94 -5.55 2.42
CA SER A 40 5.63 -4.54 1.60
C SER A 40 4.63 -3.79 0.72
N ALA A 41 4.86 -2.50 0.54
CA ALA A 41 4.21 -1.65 -0.43
C ALA A 41 5.11 -1.42 -1.66
N TRP A 42 4.49 -1.22 -2.81
CA TRP A 42 5.17 -1.14 -4.10
C TRP A 42 4.62 0.01 -4.95
N ASP A 43 5.51 0.86 -5.44
CA ASP A 43 5.26 1.86 -6.48
C ASP A 43 5.83 1.35 -7.81
N PHE A 44 4.97 1.13 -8.81
CA PHE A 44 5.39 0.66 -10.14
C PHE A 44 5.89 1.80 -11.04
N CYS A 45 6.05 3.00 -10.50
CA CYS A 45 6.68 4.17 -11.13
C CYS A 45 5.93 4.72 -12.37
N ASN A 46 4.74 4.21 -12.65
CA ASN A 46 3.91 4.58 -13.82
C ASN A 46 2.76 5.53 -13.47
N ARG A 47 2.66 5.99 -12.21
CA ARG A 47 1.60 6.87 -11.67
C ARG A 47 0.20 6.26 -11.60
N ILE A 48 0.07 4.98 -11.91
CA ILE A 48 -1.22 4.29 -12.03
C ILE A 48 -1.27 3.12 -11.05
N ASP A 49 -0.18 2.38 -10.93
CA ASP A 49 -0.13 1.08 -10.29
C ASP A 49 0.67 1.12 -8.99
N TYR A 50 -0.05 0.92 -7.89
CA TYR A 50 0.46 0.90 -6.53
C TYR A 50 -0.13 -0.32 -5.83
N ARG A 51 0.69 -1.11 -5.14
CA ARG A 51 0.26 -2.41 -4.61
C ARG A 51 0.81 -2.70 -3.24
N ILE A 52 0.06 -3.47 -2.47
CA ILE A 52 0.56 -4.13 -1.26
C ILE A 52 0.68 -5.63 -1.51
N LYS A 53 1.74 -6.23 -0.95
CA LYS A 53 1.92 -7.68 -0.87
C LYS A 53 2.04 -8.07 0.60
N GLN A 54 0.94 -8.51 1.18
CA GLN A 54 0.84 -8.96 2.58
C GLN A 54 -0.03 -10.21 2.65
N CYS A 55 0.49 -11.26 3.29
CA CYS A 55 -0.31 -12.45 3.64
C CYS A 55 -1.09 -12.15 4.93
N THR A 56 -2.13 -11.32 4.84
CA THR A 56 -2.81 -10.79 6.02
C THR A 56 -3.60 -11.87 6.76
N GLU A 57 -3.35 -11.96 8.06
CA GLU A 57 -4.10 -12.75 9.03
C GLU A 57 -5.01 -11.84 9.86
N VAL A 58 -6.12 -12.38 10.38
CA VAL A 58 -7.10 -11.58 11.15
C VAL A 58 -6.60 -11.38 12.59
N THR A 59 -5.61 -10.51 12.76
CA THR A 59 -5.02 -10.15 14.05
C THR A 59 -4.88 -8.64 14.20
N MET A 60 -4.78 -8.15 15.44
CA MET A 60 -4.50 -6.73 15.70
C MET A 60 -3.12 -6.30 15.16
N GLN A 61 -2.13 -7.20 15.21
CA GLN A 61 -0.79 -6.93 14.69
C GLN A 61 -0.85 -6.66 13.18
N ASP A 62 -1.58 -7.49 12.44
CA ASP A 62 -1.76 -7.31 11.00
C ASP A 62 -2.62 -6.11 10.65
N LEU A 63 -3.53 -5.69 11.54
CA LEU A 63 -4.28 -4.44 11.37
C LEU A 63 -3.34 -3.24 11.42
N ILE A 64 -2.42 -3.22 12.39
CA ILE A 64 -1.38 -2.17 12.51
C ILE A 64 -0.45 -2.22 11.30
N SER A 65 0.02 -3.41 10.92
CA SER A 65 0.86 -3.60 9.73
C SER A 65 0.17 -3.13 8.45
N THR A 66 -1.13 -3.40 8.30
CA THR A 66 -1.93 -2.95 7.15
C THR A 66 -1.93 -1.42 7.05
N HIS A 67 -2.08 -0.71 8.18
CA HIS A 67 -2.01 0.75 8.19
C HIS A 67 -0.59 1.23 7.85
N HIS A 68 0.45 0.57 8.37
CA HIS A 68 1.84 0.89 8.01
C HIS A 68 2.07 0.79 6.50
N GLU A 69 1.68 -0.30 5.85
CA GLU A 69 1.84 -0.47 4.40
C GLU A 69 0.98 0.51 3.60
N MET A 70 -0.23 0.81 4.06
CA MET A 70 -1.08 1.83 3.44
C MET A 70 -0.49 3.25 3.57
N ALA A 71 0.29 3.53 4.61
CA ALA A 71 1.01 4.80 4.73
C ALA A 71 2.05 4.97 3.60
N HIS A 72 2.77 3.90 3.25
CA HIS A 72 3.68 3.91 2.10
C HIS A 72 2.93 4.20 0.79
N ILE A 73 1.79 3.53 0.57
CA ILE A 73 0.94 3.80 -0.61
C ILE A 73 0.49 5.26 -0.66
N GLN A 74 0.08 5.84 0.48
CA GLN A 74 -0.26 7.26 0.53
C GLN A 74 0.92 8.14 0.17
N TYR A 75 2.12 7.85 0.68
CA TYR A 75 3.33 8.58 0.32
C TYR A 75 3.56 8.55 -1.20
N TYR A 76 3.42 7.37 -1.81
CA TYR A 76 3.55 7.15 -3.27
C TYR A 76 2.56 7.98 -4.08
N LEU A 77 1.31 8.04 -3.63
CA LEU A 77 0.26 8.83 -4.27
C LEU A 77 0.55 10.33 -4.19
N GLN A 78 1.14 10.83 -3.09
CA GLN A 78 1.38 12.27 -2.91
C GLN A 78 2.57 12.78 -3.73
N TYR A 79 3.67 12.02 -3.83
CA TYR A 79 4.82 12.44 -4.65
C TYR A 79 4.69 12.06 -6.12
N SER A 80 3.62 11.36 -6.53
CA SER A 80 3.41 10.79 -7.88
C SER A 80 3.63 11.78 -9.04
N GLU A 81 3.42 13.07 -8.84
CA GLU A 81 3.64 14.10 -9.88
C GLU A 81 5.08 14.64 -9.94
N GLN A 82 5.93 14.30 -8.98
CA GLN A 82 7.34 14.66 -9.02
C GLN A 82 8.08 13.90 -10.14
N PRO A 83 9.16 14.48 -10.70
CA PRO A 83 10.08 13.74 -11.57
C PRO A 83 10.55 12.46 -10.90
N GLN A 84 10.69 11.37 -11.66
CA GLN A 84 11.03 10.04 -11.12
C GLN A 84 12.23 10.05 -10.17
N LEU A 85 13.23 10.90 -10.43
CA LEU A 85 14.43 11.03 -9.59
C LEU A 85 14.15 11.54 -8.17
N PHE A 86 13.02 12.23 -7.95
CA PHE A 86 12.61 12.81 -6.67
C PHE A 86 11.48 12.04 -5.99
N ARG A 87 11.15 10.84 -6.49
CA ARG A 87 10.08 9.99 -5.97
C ARG A 87 10.58 9.07 -4.86
N ASP A 88 10.96 9.68 -3.74
CA ASP A 88 11.39 8.96 -2.55
C ASP A 88 11.06 9.78 -1.29
N GLY A 89 11.27 9.18 -0.12
CA GLY A 89 11.27 9.90 1.16
C GLY A 89 12.28 11.05 1.14
N ALA A 90 11.96 12.13 1.86
CA ALA A 90 12.88 13.25 2.02
C ALA A 90 14.26 12.82 2.57
N ASN A 91 14.27 11.75 3.36
CA ASN A 91 15.44 10.99 3.79
C ASN A 91 15.02 9.51 3.98
N PRO A 92 15.97 8.56 4.13
CA PRO A 92 15.64 7.15 4.30
C PRO A 92 14.84 6.78 5.56
N GLY A 93 14.73 7.69 6.55
CA GLY A 93 14.14 7.40 7.86
C GLY A 93 15.13 6.73 8.80
#